data_AF-A0AA41W496-F1
#
_entry.id   AF-A0AA41W496-F1
#
_cell.length_a   1.000
_cell.length_b   1.000
_cell.length_c   1.000
_cell.angle_alpha   90.00
_cell.angle_beta   90.00
_cell.angle_gamma   90.00
#
_symmetry.space_group_name_H-M   'P 1'
#
loop_
_entity.id
_entity.type
_entity.pdbx_description
1 polymer ?
#
loop_
_entity_poly.entity_id
_entity_poly.type
_entity_poly.pdbx_seq_one_letter_code
_entity_poly.pdbx_strand_id
1 'polypeptide(L)'
;MLCKGNNGFTLIELVVGIVVMAIAMLIITGVLAPQARNTVDPVMDVKASELAQTMMNEILAKSYDENSDHDGSRWRCSEVIPGIVVPACGNGLGPEEANRVLYNDVDDFDTGGAFISGNDLLNSSGQIIGDLYPNFAVRIDVSHDATAFDGAANAIDIAKRIDVIVRVPSGREFVFSAYRGNY
;
A
#
# COMPACT_ATOMS: atom_id res chain seq x y z
N MET A 1 68.75 -25.68 -15.75
CA MET A 1 67.51 -26.24 -15.19
C MET A 1 67.62 -26.08 -13.67
N LEU A 2 67.03 -25.03 -13.10
CA LEU A 2 67.11 -24.75 -11.66
C LEU A 2 66.02 -25.56 -10.95
N CYS A 3 66.40 -26.56 -10.15
CA CYS A 3 65.47 -27.26 -9.27
C CYS A 3 65.03 -26.32 -8.15
N LYS A 4 63.74 -26.00 -8.14
CA LYS A 4 63.07 -25.22 -7.09
C LYS A 4 62.91 -26.13 -5.87
N GLY A 5 63.51 -25.75 -4.74
CA GLY A 5 63.40 -26.50 -3.49
C GLY A 5 61.94 -26.53 -3.02
N ASN A 6 61.41 -27.74 -2.80
CA ASN A 6 60.12 -27.93 -2.13
C ASN A 6 60.32 -27.63 -0.63
N ASN A 7 60.15 -26.37 -0.24
CA ASN A 7 60.11 -26.00 1.16
C ASN A 7 58.78 -26.49 1.75
N GLY A 8 58.86 -27.47 2.64
CA GLY A 8 57.70 -27.93 3.42
C GLY A 8 57.25 -26.89 4.45
N PHE A 9 56.00 -26.99 4.87
CA PHE A 9 55.44 -26.13 5.92
C PHE A 9 56.04 -26.46 7.28
N THR A 10 56.27 -25.43 8.09
CA THR A 10 56.70 -25.62 9.48
C THR A 10 55.51 -25.94 10.39
N LEU A 11 55.75 -26.64 11.50
CA LEU A 11 54.69 -26.95 12.48
C LEU A 11 53.98 -25.68 12.98
N ILE A 12 54.75 -24.61 13.20
CA ILE A 12 54.23 -23.33 13.69
C ILE A 12 53.32 -22.65 12.65
N GLU A 13 53.65 -22.76 11.37
CA GLU A 13 52.85 -22.19 10.28
C GLU A 13 51.48 -22.89 10.15
N LEU A 14 51.43 -24.21 10.39
CA LEU A 14 50.17 -24.95 10.44
C LEU A 14 49.31 -24.52 11.63
N VAL A 15 49.92 -24.34 12.81
CA VAL A 15 49.22 -23.88 14.02
C VAL A 15 48.67 -22.46 13.83
N VAL A 16 49.44 -21.54 13.26
CA VAL A 16 48.97 -20.19 12.97
C VAL A 16 47.86 -20.22 11.91
N GLY A 17 47.98 -21.07 10.89
CA GLY A 17 46.96 -21.24 9.84
C GLY A 17 45.60 -21.66 10.39
N ILE A 18 45.55 -22.69 11.25
CA ILE A 18 44.27 -23.16 11.83
C ILE A 18 43.65 -22.11 12.77
N VAL A 19 44.48 -21.35 13.50
CA VAL A 19 44.01 -20.29 14.40
C VAL A 19 43.39 -19.14 13.61
N VAL A 20 44.06 -18.68 12.54
CA VAL A 20 43.54 -17.61 11.68
C VAL A 20 42.27 -18.05 10.97
N MET A 21 42.21 -19.30 10.49
CA MET A 21 41.02 -19.82 9.81
C MET A 21 39.82 -19.97 10.77
N ALA A 22 40.06 -20.36 12.03
CA ALA A 22 39.02 -20.42 13.05
C ALA A 22 38.43 -19.03 13.39
N ILE A 23 39.29 -18.01 13.52
CA ILE A 23 38.86 -16.62 13.75
C ILE A 23 38.06 -16.09 12.55
N ALA A 24 38.53 -16.34 11.33
CA ALA A 24 37.83 -15.94 10.11
C ALA A 24 36.43 -16.58 10.03
N MET A 25 36.32 -17.86 10.35
CA MET A 25 35.04 -18.58 10.32
C MET A 25 34.04 -18.02 11.36
N LEU A 26 34.51 -17.69 12.57
CA LEU A 26 33.68 -17.04 13.61
C LEU A 26 33.10 -15.69 13.14
N ILE A 27 33.92 -14.87 12.49
CA ILE A 27 33.47 -13.57 11.96
C ILE A 27 32.44 -13.78 10.85
N ILE A 28 32.71 -14.68 9.90
CA ILE A 28 31.81 -14.96 8.77
C ILE A 28 30.47 -15.51 9.28
N THR A 29 30.48 -16.47 10.20
CA THR A 29 29.24 -17.03 10.78
C THR A 29 28.46 -15.98 11.56
N GLY A 30 29.14 -15.09 12.30
CA GLY A 30 28.49 -13.98 13.01
C GLY A 30 27.79 -12.98 12.08
N VAL A 31 28.34 -12.71 10.89
CA VAL A 31 27.76 -11.80 9.89
C VAL A 31 26.66 -12.48 9.05
N LEU A 32 26.75 -13.78 8.79
CA LEU A 32 25.77 -14.52 7.98
C LEU A 32 24.55 -14.99 8.80
N ALA A 33 24.71 -15.29 10.09
CA ALA A 33 23.63 -15.75 10.96
C ALA A 33 22.40 -14.80 11.03
N PRO A 34 22.54 -13.46 11.14
CA PRO A 34 21.39 -12.57 11.21
C PRO A 34 20.65 -12.39 9.86
N GLN A 35 21.25 -12.75 8.72
CA GLN A 35 20.63 -12.50 7.41
C GLN A 35 19.41 -13.38 7.13
N ALA A 36 19.34 -14.57 7.71
CA ALA A 36 18.23 -15.49 7.46
C ALA A 36 16.91 -15.08 8.14
N ARG A 37 16.95 -14.21 9.17
CA ARG A 37 15.75 -13.81 9.92
C ARG A 37 15.12 -12.50 9.40
N ASN A 38 15.87 -11.65 8.73
CA ASN A 38 15.40 -10.35 8.25
C ASN A 38 14.83 -10.38 6.81
N THR A 39 14.71 -11.55 6.18
CA THR A 39 14.33 -11.67 4.76
C THR A 39 12.83 -11.77 4.50
N VAL A 40 12.01 -12.08 5.52
CA VAL A 40 10.56 -12.24 5.34
C VAL A 40 9.85 -10.88 5.31
N ASP A 41 10.33 -9.90 6.08
CA ASP A 41 9.70 -8.57 6.18
C ASP A 41 9.72 -7.79 4.84
N PRO A 42 10.84 -7.72 4.09
CA PRO A 42 10.87 -6.97 2.84
C PRO A 42 9.89 -7.48 1.77
N VAL A 43 9.64 -8.79 1.71
CA VAL A 43 8.70 -9.37 0.75
C VAL A 43 7.27 -8.96 1.08
N MET A 44 6.91 -8.96 2.37
CA MET A 44 5.58 -8.55 2.80
C MET A 44 5.35 -7.05 2.60
N ASP A 45 6.39 -6.24 2.74
CA ASP A 45 6.34 -4.78 2.54
C ASP A 45 6.09 -4.42 1.07
N VAL A 46 6.75 -5.13 0.16
CA VAL A 46 6.52 -4.98 -1.29
C VAL A 46 5.08 -5.38 -1.62
N LYS A 47 4.59 -6.52 -1.09
CA LYS A 47 3.20 -6.95 -1.30
C LYS A 47 2.18 -5.96 -0.74
N ALA A 48 2.43 -5.42 0.46
CA ALA A 48 1.56 -4.42 1.06
C ALA A 48 1.50 -3.14 0.20
N SER A 49 2.63 -2.73 -0.36
CA SER A 49 2.72 -1.57 -1.25
C SER A 49 2.01 -1.81 -2.58
N GLU A 50 2.14 -3.00 -3.17
CA GLU A 50 1.45 -3.39 -4.39
C GLU A 50 -0.07 -3.41 -4.19
N LEU A 51 -0.53 -4.00 -3.08
CA LEU A 51 -1.95 -4.02 -2.72
C LEU A 51 -2.50 -2.59 -2.55
N ALA A 52 -1.81 -1.76 -1.76
CA ALA A 52 -2.22 -0.39 -1.51
C ALA A 52 -2.28 0.44 -2.80
N GLN A 53 -1.26 0.33 -3.67
CA GLN A 53 -1.24 1.04 -4.95
C GLN A 53 -2.35 0.54 -5.90
N THR A 54 -2.59 -0.76 -5.94
CA THR A 54 -3.66 -1.33 -6.76
C THR A 54 -5.03 -0.80 -6.33
N MET A 55 -5.30 -0.83 -5.03
CA MET A 55 -6.55 -0.30 -4.47
C MET A 55 -6.65 1.22 -4.66
N MET A 56 -5.57 1.95 -4.43
CA MET A 56 -5.55 3.40 -4.64
C MET A 56 -5.84 3.77 -6.10
N ASN A 57 -5.23 3.05 -7.05
CA ASN A 57 -5.48 3.27 -8.47
C ASN A 57 -6.92 2.95 -8.87
N GLU A 58 -7.51 1.91 -8.28
CA GLU A 58 -8.93 1.58 -8.47
C GLU A 58 -9.83 2.71 -7.94
N ILE A 59 -9.59 3.17 -6.72
CA ILE A 59 -10.37 4.26 -6.08
C ILE A 59 -10.24 5.55 -6.87
N LEU A 60 -9.03 5.97 -7.22
CA LEU A 60 -8.78 7.21 -7.96
C LEU A 60 -9.31 7.18 -9.41
N ALA A 61 -9.57 6.00 -9.96
CA ALA A 61 -10.22 5.85 -11.26
C ALA A 61 -11.73 6.09 -11.20
N LYS A 62 -12.31 6.19 -10.01
CA LYS A 62 -13.73 6.49 -9.81
C LYS A 62 -14.00 7.99 -9.82
N SER A 63 -15.27 8.31 -9.98
CA SER A 63 -15.73 9.70 -9.94
C SER A 63 -15.60 10.26 -8.52
N TYR A 64 -15.69 11.59 -8.39
CA TYR A 64 -15.57 12.22 -7.08
C TYR A 64 -16.75 11.91 -6.15
N ASP A 65 -17.94 11.80 -6.72
CA ASP A 65 -19.23 11.70 -6.01
C ASP A 65 -20.26 11.07 -6.95
N GLU A 66 -21.25 10.37 -6.43
CA GLU A 66 -22.41 9.79 -7.13
C GLU A 66 -23.10 10.78 -8.10
N ASN A 67 -23.07 12.08 -7.81
CA ASN A 67 -23.68 13.12 -8.63
C ASN A 67 -22.72 13.74 -9.65
N SER A 68 -21.47 13.27 -9.70
CA SER A 68 -20.47 13.69 -10.66
C SER A 68 -20.70 13.04 -12.02
N ASP A 69 -20.21 13.67 -13.09
CA ASP A 69 -20.21 13.07 -14.43
C ASP A 69 -19.15 11.96 -14.54
N HIS A 70 -19.60 10.70 -14.51
CA HIS A 70 -18.74 9.52 -14.63
C HIS A 70 -18.10 9.35 -16.03
N ASP A 71 -18.69 9.93 -17.07
CA ASP A 71 -18.25 9.76 -18.47
C ASP A 71 -17.28 10.87 -18.94
N GLY A 72 -16.83 11.70 -18.01
CA GLY A 72 -15.82 12.72 -18.25
C GLY A 72 -16.29 14.10 -17.86
N SER A 73 -16.35 14.35 -16.55
CA SER A 73 -16.07 15.63 -15.90
C SER A 73 -16.64 16.88 -16.59
N ARG A 74 -17.84 16.79 -17.18
CA ARG A 74 -18.41 17.92 -17.90
C ARG A 74 -18.78 19.02 -16.93
N TRP A 75 -19.32 18.64 -15.77
CA TRP A 75 -19.69 19.50 -14.67
C TRP A 75 -19.30 18.84 -13.35
N ARG A 76 -18.83 19.65 -12.41
CA ARG A 76 -18.55 19.23 -11.03
C ARG A 76 -19.86 19.13 -10.26
N CYS A 77 -19.96 18.19 -9.33
CA CYS A 77 -21.10 18.21 -8.41
C CYS A 77 -21.10 19.54 -7.63
N SER A 78 -22.28 20.07 -7.33
CA SER A 78 -22.48 21.42 -6.73
C SER A 78 -22.03 22.61 -7.59
N GLU A 79 -21.70 22.43 -8.88
CA GLU A 79 -21.29 23.55 -9.73
C GLU A 79 -22.46 24.46 -10.12
N VAL A 80 -22.27 25.78 -9.98
CA VAL A 80 -23.29 26.78 -10.32
C VAL A 80 -23.06 27.30 -11.73
N ILE A 81 -23.93 26.91 -12.66
CA ILE A 81 -23.87 27.32 -14.07
C ILE A 81 -25.17 28.02 -14.45
N PRO A 82 -25.12 29.23 -15.03
CA PRO A 82 -26.31 29.93 -15.48
C PRO A 82 -27.13 29.11 -16.48
N GLY A 83 -28.37 28.76 -16.11
CA GLY A 83 -29.31 28.05 -16.99
C GLY A 83 -29.16 26.52 -17.02
N ILE A 84 -28.28 25.94 -16.22
CA ILE A 84 -28.16 24.48 -16.05
C ILE A 84 -28.35 24.14 -14.57
N VAL A 85 -29.13 23.10 -14.29
CA VAL A 85 -29.27 22.53 -12.95
C VAL A 85 -28.28 21.38 -12.84
N VAL A 86 -27.25 21.55 -12.01
CA VAL A 86 -26.31 20.50 -11.62
C VAL A 86 -26.69 20.02 -10.22
N PRO A 87 -26.76 18.71 -9.96
CA PRO A 87 -27.04 18.21 -8.62
C PRO A 87 -25.92 18.60 -7.64
N ALA A 88 -26.28 18.76 -6.37
CA ALA A 88 -25.29 18.95 -5.30
C ALA A 88 -24.54 17.64 -5.03
N CYS A 89 -23.30 17.74 -4.56
CA CYS A 89 -22.56 16.57 -4.09
C CYS A 89 -23.28 15.90 -2.90
N GLY A 90 -23.13 14.58 -2.80
CA GLY A 90 -23.44 13.83 -1.60
C GLY A 90 -22.64 14.34 -0.40
N ASN A 91 -23.27 14.25 0.78
CA ASN A 91 -22.61 14.53 2.06
C ASN A 91 -22.40 13.24 2.88
N GLY A 92 -22.87 12.10 2.36
CA GLY A 92 -22.55 10.78 2.90
C GLY A 92 -21.10 10.44 2.59
N LEU A 93 -20.50 9.60 3.43
CA LEU A 93 -19.27 8.88 3.11
C LEU A 93 -19.53 7.42 3.48
N GLY A 94 -19.13 6.51 2.61
CA GLY A 94 -19.44 5.09 2.73
C GLY A 94 -20.07 4.55 1.46
N PRO A 95 -20.21 3.22 1.35
CA PRO A 95 -20.92 2.59 0.25
C PRO A 95 -22.43 2.82 0.33
N GLU A 96 -22.97 3.42 -0.73
CA GLU A 96 -24.40 3.47 -1.00
C GLU A 96 -24.89 2.21 -1.73
N GLU A 97 -24.00 1.48 -2.43
CA GLU A 97 -24.37 0.22 -3.08
C GLU A 97 -24.05 -1.05 -2.30
N ALA A 98 -24.80 -2.11 -2.65
CA ALA A 98 -24.68 -3.40 -2.01
C ALA A 98 -23.41 -4.18 -2.39
N ASN A 99 -22.71 -3.84 -3.48
CA ASN A 99 -21.61 -4.65 -4.01
C ASN A 99 -20.50 -3.80 -4.64
N ARG A 100 -19.24 -4.23 -4.44
CA ARG A 100 -18.04 -3.57 -4.99
C ARG A 100 -18.05 -3.32 -6.51
N VAL A 101 -18.73 -4.17 -7.27
CA VAL A 101 -18.85 -4.01 -8.73
C VAL A 101 -19.71 -2.81 -9.13
N LEU A 102 -20.59 -2.38 -8.24
CA LEU A 102 -21.50 -1.25 -8.45
C LEU A 102 -20.89 0.08 -8.01
N TYR A 103 -19.77 0.05 -7.29
CA TYR A 103 -19.11 1.25 -6.79
C TYR A 103 -18.78 2.19 -7.95
N ASN A 104 -19.26 3.42 -7.85
CA ASN A 104 -19.25 4.39 -8.93
C ASN A 104 -18.45 5.66 -8.56
N ASP A 105 -18.20 5.89 -7.28
CA ASP A 105 -17.41 7.00 -6.77
C ASP A 105 -16.34 6.54 -5.76
N VAL A 106 -15.71 7.50 -5.06
CA VAL A 106 -14.55 7.26 -4.21
C VAL A 106 -14.92 6.75 -2.83
N ASP A 107 -15.99 7.30 -2.25
CA ASP A 107 -16.47 7.06 -0.90
C ASP A 107 -17.14 5.72 -0.73
N ASP A 108 -17.58 5.09 -1.82
CA ASP A 108 -18.01 3.70 -1.82
C ASP A 108 -16.98 2.73 -1.21
N PHE A 109 -15.71 3.08 -1.29
CA PHE A 109 -14.61 2.26 -0.79
C PHE A 109 -14.35 2.45 0.71
N ASP A 110 -14.98 3.43 1.36
CA ASP A 110 -14.81 3.66 2.79
C ASP A 110 -15.29 2.45 3.59
N THR A 111 -14.45 2.04 4.54
CA THR A 111 -14.66 0.84 5.35
C THR A 111 -15.30 1.13 6.71
N GLY A 112 -15.75 2.36 6.95
CA GLY A 112 -16.33 2.83 8.20
C GLY A 112 -15.36 2.74 9.39
N GLY A 113 -14.05 2.85 9.12
CA GLY A 113 -12.99 2.69 10.11
C GLY A 113 -12.68 1.24 10.51
N ALA A 114 -13.26 0.23 9.83
CA ALA A 114 -13.02 -1.18 10.10
C ALA A 114 -11.95 -1.77 9.17
N PHE A 115 -11.23 -2.77 9.66
CA PHE A 115 -10.32 -3.56 8.82
C PHE A 115 -11.07 -4.72 8.16
N ILE A 116 -11.00 -4.77 6.84
CA ILE A 116 -11.43 -5.91 6.02
C ILE A 116 -10.30 -6.93 5.98
N SER A 117 -10.62 -8.19 6.24
CA SER A 117 -9.65 -9.29 6.16
C SER A 117 -9.16 -9.47 4.73
N GLY A 118 -7.88 -9.81 4.56
CA GLY A 118 -7.29 -10.19 3.28
C GLY A 118 -8.13 -11.23 2.54
N ASN A 119 -8.68 -12.20 3.27
CA ASN A 119 -9.52 -13.28 2.73
C ASN A 119 -10.82 -12.78 2.07
N ASP A 120 -11.31 -11.60 2.48
CA ASP A 120 -12.56 -11.00 2.01
C ASP A 120 -12.31 -9.89 0.98
N LEU A 121 -11.04 -9.64 0.62
CA LEU A 121 -10.71 -8.64 -0.40
C LEU A 121 -11.22 -9.08 -1.77
N LEU A 122 -11.79 -8.12 -2.47
CA LEU A 122 -12.34 -8.28 -3.81
C LEU A 122 -11.55 -7.43 -4.81
N ASN A 123 -11.43 -7.91 -6.05
CA ASN A 123 -11.00 -7.07 -7.17
C ASN A 123 -12.15 -6.23 -7.73
N SER A 124 -11.87 -5.40 -8.73
CA SER A 124 -12.86 -4.55 -9.40
C SER A 124 -13.99 -5.32 -10.10
N SER A 125 -13.79 -6.59 -10.41
CA SER A 125 -14.82 -7.50 -10.94
C SER A 125 -15.62 -8.22 -9.85
N GLY A 126 -15.38 -7.92 -8.56
CA GLY A 126 -16.05 -8.54 -7.42
C GLY A 126 -15.57 -9.96 -7.11
N GLN A 127 -14.41 -10.37 -7.65
CA GLN A 127 -13.84 -11.69 -7.39
C GLN A 127 -12.92 -11.65 -6.17
N ILE A 128 -12.98 -12.69 -5.35
CA ILE A 128 -12.13 -12.82 -4.16
C ILE A 128 -10.65 -12.95 -4.58
N ILE A 129 -9.80 -12.14 -3.96
CA ILE A 129 -8.34 -12.13 -4.17
C ILE A 129 -7.55 -12.50 -2.90
N GLY A 130 -8.24 -12.93 -1.85
CA GLY A 130 -7.63 -13.15 -0.54
C GLY A 130 -6.55 -14.22 -0.46
N ASP A 131 -6.58 -15.20 -1.37
CA ASP A 131 -5.52 -16.20 -1.50
C ASP A 131 -4.14 -15.58 -1.80
N LEU A 132 -4.10 -14.39 -2.41
CA LEU A 132 -2.86 -13.67 -2.69
C LEU A 132 -2.30 -12.93 -1.47
N TYR A 133 -3.17 -12.62 -0.50
CA TYR A 133 -2.90 -11.78 0.67
C TYR A 133 -3.35 -12.42 2.01
N PRO A 134 -2.90 -13.64 2.33
CA PRO A 134 -3.32 -14.32 3.55
C PRO A 134 -2.83 -13.58 4.80
N ASN A 135 -3.74 -13.37 5.76
CA ASN A 135 -3.49 -12.63 7.02
C ASN A 135 -3.10 -11.15 6.84
N PHE A 136 -3.34 -10.57 5.66
CA PHE A 136 -3.36 -9.13 5.50
C PHE A 136 -4.71 -8.60 5.99
N ALA A 137 -4.77 -7.31 6.26
CA ALA A 137 -6.04 -6.62 6.41
C ALA A 137 -5.93 -5.22 5.80
N VAL A 138 -7.03 -4.69 5.26
CA VAL A 138 -7.07 -3.36 4.67
C VAL A 138 -8.18 -2.55 5.31
N ARG A 139 -7.89 -1.30 5.62
CA ARG A 139 -8.84 -0.28 6.00
C ARG A 139 -8.70 0.88 5.02
N ILE A 140 -9.82 1.42 4.56
CA ILE A 140 -9.86 2.59 3.71
C ILE A 140 -10.71 3.62 4.45
N ASP A 141 -10.11 4.76 4.72
CA ASP A 141 -10.78 5.89 5.35
C ASP A 141 -10.87 7.01 4.29
N VAL A 142 -12.09 7.47 4.01
CA VAL A 142 -12.36 8.60 3.11
C VAL A 142 -12.86 9.77 3.96
N SER A 143 -12.43 10.98 3.64
CA SER A 143 -12.88 12.19 4.35
C SER A 143 -12.87 13.40 3.45
N HIS A 144 -13.79 14.35 3.67
CA HIS A 144 -13.72 15.65 3.03
C HIS A 144 -12.54 16.44 3.60
N ASP A 145 -11.67 16.94 2.73
CA ASP A 145 -10.48 17.70 3.13
C ASP A 145 -10.26 18.91 2.20
N ALA A 146 -11.26 19.79 2.17
CA ALA A 146 -11.18 21.07 1.48
C ALA A 146 -10.10 21.99 2.08
N THR A 147 -9.80 21.85 3.38
CA THR A 147 -8.81 22.69 4.06
C THR A 147 -7.42 22.62 3.43
N ALA A 148 -7.07 21.47 2.85
CA ALA A 148 -5.80 21.28 2.16
C ALA A 148 -5.70 22.06 0.83
N PHE A 149 -6.80 22.57 0.27
CA PHE A 149 -6.85 23.17 -1.07
C PHE A 149 -7.27 24.64 -1.08
N ASP A 150 -8.38 24.99 -0.43
CA ASP A 150 -8.93 26.35 -0.46
C ASP A 150 -9.02 27.01 0.93
N GLY A 151 -8.64 26.28 1.98
CA GLY A 151 -8.70 26.74 3.37
C GLY A 151 -10.11 26.80 3.95
N ALA A 152 -11.14 26.36 3.23
CA ALA A 152 -12.50 26.25 3.72
C ALA A 152 -12.65 24.94 4.52
N ALA A 153 -12.98 25.04 5.80
CA ALA A 153 -13.23 23.86 6.62
C ALA A 153 -14.56 23.21 6.22
N ASN A 154 -14.52 21.89 6.01
CA ASN A 154 -15.69 21.03 5.75
C ASN A 154 -16.45 21.31 4.43
N ALA A 155 -15.82 21.93 3.42
CA ALA A 155 -16.44 21.96 2.09
C ALA A 155 -16.44 20.55 1.49
N ILE A 156 -17.62 20.10 1.07
CA ILE A 156 -17.86 18.72 0.60
C ILE A 156 -17.63 18.57 -0.91
N ASP A 157 -17.39 19.68 -1.61
CA ASP A 157 -17.36 19.81 -3.07
C ASP A 157 -15.99 20.23 -3.61
N ILE A 158 -14.93 20.11 -2.80
CA ILE A 158 -13.57 20.51 -3.18
C ILE A 158 -12.67 19.29 -3.39
N ALA A 159 -12.42 18.53 -2.32
CA ALA A 159 -11.56 17.37 -2.35
C ALA A 159 -11.90 16.35 -1.25
N LYS A 160 -11.75 15.07 -1.59
CA LYS A 160 -11.80 13.93 -0.68
C LYS A 160 -10.37 13.43 -0.49
N ARG A 161 -9.95 13.22 0.76
CA ARG A 161 -8.72 12.52 1.12
C ARG A 161 -9.04 11.04 1.28
N ILE A 162 -8.21 10.20 0.66
CA ILE A 162 -8.30 8.75 0.71
C ILE A 162 -7.05 8.24 1.44
N ASP A 163 -7.25 7.55 2.55
CA ASP A 163 -6.20 6.90 3.31
C ASP A 163 -6.37 5.37 3.21
N VAL A 164 -5.50 4.71 2.44
CA VAL A 164 -5.45 3.25 2.31
C VAL A 164 -4.43 2.71 3.31
N ILE A 165 -4.92 1.96 4.29
CA ILE A 165 -4.12 1.41 5.39
C ILE A 165 -4.05 -0.10 5.24
N VAL A 166 -2.87 -0.62 4.93
CA VAL A 166 -2.62 -2.06 4.79
C VAL A 166 -1.88 -2.57 6.02
N ARG A 167 -2.48 -3.53 6.72
CA ARG A 167 -1.87 -4.24 7.84
C ARG A 167 -1.30 -5.58 7.36
N VAL A 168 0.00 -5.78 7.56
CA VAL A 168 0.70 -7.02 7.24
C VAL A 168 0.59 -8.04 8.38
N PRO A 169 0.90 -9.34 8.15
CA PRO A 169 0.79 -10.37 9.20
C PRO A 169 1.65 -10.13 10.45
N SER A 170 2.71 -9.33 10.35
CA SER A 170 3.51 -8.91 11.52
C SER A 170 2.83 -7.87 12.42
N GLY A 171 1.66 -7.36 12.00
CA GLY A 171 0.90 -6.32 12.71
C GLY A 171 1.29 -4.89 12.37
N ARG A 172 2.32 -4.69 11.54
CA ARG A 172 2.70 -3.37 11.04
C ARG A 172 1.69 -2.84 10.03
N GLU A 173 1.50 -1.52 10.04
CA GLU A 173 0.58 -0.83 9.14
C GLU A 173 1.35 0.08 8.19
N PHE A 174 0.90 0.11 6.93
CA PHE A 174 1.38 0.99 5.89
C PHE A 174 0.23 1.90 5.46
N VAL A 175 0.45 3.21 5.48
CA VAL A 175 -0.56 4.21 5.14
C VAL A 175 -0.17 4.87 3.83
N PHE A 176 -1.09 4.89 2.88
CA PHE A 176 -0.95 5.56 1.60
C PHE A 176 -2.09 6.55 1.46
N SER A 177 -1.75 7.83 1.30
CA SER A 177 -2.71 8.92 1.20
C SER A 177 -2.73 9.48 -0.21
N ALA A 178 -3.91 9.75 -0.73
CA ALA A 178 -4.11 10.51 -1.95
C ALA A 178 -5.33 11.43 -1.83
N TYR A 179 -5.49 12.32 -2.81
CA TYR A 179 -6.63 13.21 -2.90
C TYR A 179 -7.34 13.02 -4.23
N ARG A 180 -8.68 12.96 -4.17
CA ARG A 180 -9.55 13.12 -5.34
C ARG A 180 -10.19 14.50 -5.26
N GLY A 181 -9.88 15.35 -6.23
CA GLY A 181 -10.57 16.64 -6.39
C GLY A 181 -11.90 16.47 -7.11
N ASN A 182 -12.82 17.40 -6.85
CA ASN A 182 -14.06 17.55 -7.61
C ASN A 182 -13.73 18.27 -8.93
N TYR A 183 -13.46 17.49 -9.98
CA TYR A 183 -13.27 17.98 -11.34
C TYR A 183 -14.00 17.10 -12.34
#